data_AF-A0A928I8X7-F1
#
_entry.id   AF-A0A928I8X7-F1
#
_cell.length_a   1.000
_cell.length_b   1.000
_cell.length_c   1.000
_cell.angle_alpha   90.00
_cell.angle_beta   90.00
_cell.angle_gamma   90.00
#
_symmetry.space_group_name_H-M   'P 1'
#
loop_
_entity.id
_entity.type
_entity.pdbx_description
1 polymer ?
#
loop_
_entity_poly.entity_id
_entity_poly.type
_entity_poly.pdbx_seq_one_letter_code
_entity_poly.pdbx_strand_id
1 'polypeptide(L)'
;MRKFKELAAGHNVPLLCIGGLLGGAVNGLLGSGAGIVLIYLLSYLYPKKEKRDIFALSLCTVFFLTLCSAVFYGAGGRYSLGDFLPYALPALVGGVAGSLLLAKINGRRLKLLFSVLLIISGILMLR
;
A
#
# COMPACT_ATOMS: atom_id res chain seq x y z
N MET A 1 6.19 -8.36 14.85
CA MET A 1 5.01 -8.20 15.72
C MET A 1 5.28 -7.47 17.06
N ARG A 2 6.48 -7.55 17.68
CA ARG A 2 6.77 -6.85 18.95
C ARG A 2 6.78 -5.31 18.84
N LYS A 3 7.34 -4.74 17.76
CA LYS A 3 7.37 -3.29 17.51
C LYS A 3 6.01 -2.59 17.37
N PHE A 4 4.94 -3.31 17.00
CA PHE A 4 3.58 -2.75 16.92
C PHE A 4 2.92 -2.65 18.30
N LYS A 5 3.27 -3.56 19.22
CA LYS A 5 2.73 -3.60 20.58
C LYS A 5 3.35 -2.51 21.46
N GLU A 6 4.62 -2.19 21.26
CA GLU A 6 5.31 -1.09 21.97
C GLU A 6 4.83 0.31 21.53
N LEU A 7 4.39 0.47 20.26
CA LEU A 7 3.83 1.75 19.79
C LEU A 7 2.40 2.01 20.32
N ALA A 8 1.64 0.93 20.58
CA ALA A 8 0.27 1.00 21.09
C ALA A 8 0.18 1.09 22.62
N ALA A 9 1.23 0.71 23.34
CA ALA A 9 1.23 0.69 24.81
C ALA A 9 1.37 2.09 25.46
N GLY A 10 1.78 3.11 24.70
CA GLY A 10 1.99 4.47 25.20
C GLY A 10 0.99 5.52 24.71
N HIS A 11 0.02 5.17 23.87
CA HIS A 11 -0.95 6.12 23.31
C HIS A 11 -2.39 5.70 23.55
N ASN A 12 -3.19 6.65 24.04
CA ASN A 12 -4.61 6.51 24.32
C ASN A 12 -5.33 5.91 23.10
N VAL A 13 -6.00 4.77 23.28
CA VAL A 13 -6.90 4.10 22.31
C VAL A 13 -7.77 5.06 21.46
N PRO A 14 -8.35 6.17 21.99
CA PRO A 14 -9.08 7.13 21.16
C PRO A 14 -8.24 7.80 20.06
N LEU A 15 -6.94 8.01 20.28
CA LEU A 15 -6.05 8.65 19.29
C LEU A 15 -5.80 7.73 18.09
N LEU A 16 -5.74 6.42 18.31
CA LEU A 16 -5.65 5.42 17.24
C LEU A 16 -6.92 5.39 16.39
N CYS A 17 -8.09 5.48 17.02
CA CYS A 17 -9.37 5.55 16.32
C CYS A 17 -9.48 6.82 15.46
N ILE A 18 -9.10 7.97 16.00
CA ILE A 18 -9.10 9.25 15.27
C ILE A 18 -8.10 9.20 14.11
N GLY A 19 -6.90 8.66 14.33
CA GLY A 19 -5.89 8.47 13.28
C GLY A 19 -6.36 7.53 12.18
N GLY A 20 -7.09 6.46 12.53
CA GLY A 20 -7.70 5.55 11.57
C GLY A 20 -8.82 6.20 10.75
N LEU A 21 -9.67 7.02 11.39
CA LEU A 21 -10.77 7.74 10.75
C LEU A 21 -10.25 8.81 9.79
N LEU A 22 -9.27 9.60 10.21
CA LEU A 22 -8.60 10.58 9.35
C LEU A 22 -7.82 9.90 8.22
N GLY A 23 -7.11 8.81 8.52
CA GLY A 23 -6.39 8.02 7.53
C GLY A 23 -7.33 7.39 6.49
N GLY A 24 -8.51 6.95 6.91
CA GLY A 24 -9.58 6.44 6.05
C GLY A 24 -10.20 7.54 5.19
N ALA A 25 -10.50 8.71 5.78
CA ALA A 25 -11.04 9.86 5.05
C ALA A 25 -10.06 10.36 3.97
N VAL A 26 -8.77 10.46 4.31
CA VAL A 26 -7.70 10.86 3.39
C VAL A 26 -7.51 9.81 2.29
N ASN A 27 -7.55 8.50 2.61
CA ASN A 27 -7.56 7.44 1.60
C ASN A 27 -8.78 7.52 0.68
N GLY A 28 -9.97 7.79 1.23
CA GLY A 28 -11.21 7.92 0.46
C GLY A 28 -11.19 9.13 -0.48
N LEU A 29 -10.64 10.26 -0.04
CA LEU A 29 -10.53 11.49 -0.82
C LEU A 29 -9.43 11.42 -1.90
N LEU A 30 -8.27 10.85 -1.58
CA LEU A 30 -7.14 10.72 -2.52
C LEU A 30 -7.26 9.49 -3.44
N GLY A 31 -8.15 8.55 -3.12
CA GLY A 31 -8.38 7.33 -3.89
C GLY A 31 -7.11 6.47 -4.02
N SER A 32 -6.89 5.91 -5.22
CA SER A 32 -5.75 5.01 -5.52
C SER A 32 -4.37 5.69 -5.42
N GLY A 33 -4.31 7.02 -5.38
CA GLY A 33 -3.07 7.79 -5.21
C GLY A 33 -2.54 7.83 -3.77
N ALA A 34 -3.32 7.40 -2.78
CA ALA A 34 -2.98 7.50 -1.36
C ALA A 34 -1.73 6.69 -0.97
N GLY A 35 -1.45 5.57 -1.64
CA GLY A 35 -0.25 4.77 -1.38
C GLY A 35 1.06 5.52 -1.67
N ILE A 36 1.05 6.38 -2.68
CA ILE A 36 2.20 7.20 -3.06
C ILE A 36 2.39 8.31 -2.03
N VAL A 37 1.30 8.99 -1.66
CA VAL A 37 1.30 10.02 -0.60
C VAL A 37 1.77 9.43 0.73
N LEU A 38 1.37 8.21 1.06
CA LEU A 38 1.81 7.51 2.27
C LEU A 38 3.31 7.24 2.26
N ILE A 39 3.88 6.81 1.14
CA ILE A 39 5.34 6.61 1.00
C ILE A 39 6.08 7.94 1.22
N TYR A 40 5.60 9.04 0.64
CA TYR A 40 6.20 10.38 0.84
C TYR A 40 6.07 10.83 2.30
N LEU A 41 4.89 10.67 2.91
CA LEU A 41 4.62 11.06 4.29
C LEU A 41 5.47 10.26 5.28
N LEU A 42 5.57 8.93 5.10
CA LEU A 42 6.44 8.09 5.92
C LEU A 42 7.92 8.40 5.69
N SER A 43 8.32 8.73 4.45
CA SER A 43 9.68 9.18 4.15
C SER A 43 10.01 10.53 4.79
N TYR A 44 9.01 11.39 5.00
CA TYR A 44 9.16 12.67 5.67
C TYR A 44 9.17 12.51 7.20
N LEU A 45 8.29 11.68 7.75
CA LEU A 45 8.16 11.43 9.20
C LEU A 45 9.29 10.54 9.77
N TYR A 46 9.84 9.62 8.97
CA TYR A 46 10.89 8.69 9.41
C TYR A 46 12.15 8.77 8.54
N PRO A 47 12.88 9.91 8.53
CA PRO A 47 14.07 10.09 7.69
C PRO A 47 15.24 9.16 8.06
N LYS A 48 15.23 8.56 9.26
CA LYS A 48 16.27 7.63 9.76
C LYS A 48 15.98 6.15 9.53
N LYS A 49 14.79 5.77 9.03
CA LYS A 49 14.48 4.36 8.72
C LYS A 49 14.97 3.98 7.33
N GLU A 50 15.37 2.72 7.18
CA GLU A 50 15.68 2.15 5.88
C GLU A 50 14.48 2.29 4.94
N LYS A 51 14.70 2.79 3.71
CA LYS A 51 13.65 3.03 2.71
C LYS A 51 12.82 1.78 2.41
N ARG A 52 13.41 0.60 2.62
CA ARG A 52 12.76 -0.71 2.49
C ARG A 52 11.62 -0.91 3.50
N ASP A 53 11.78 -0.43 4.74
CA ASP A 53 10.76 -0.54 5.78
C ASP A 53 9.55 0.35 5.49
N ILE A 54 9.78 1.55 4.97
CA ILE A 54 8.72 2.50 4.61
C ILE A 54 7.86 1.95 3.48
N PHE A 55 8.54 1.34 2.50
CA PHE A 55 7.90 0.71 1.37
C PHE A 55 7.09 -0.53 1.79
N ALA A 56 7.66 -1.38 2.65
CA ALA A 56 6.96 -2.52 3.23
C ALA A 56 5.73 -2.10 4.04
N LEU A 57 5.82 -1.02 4.81
CA LEU A 57 4.71 -0.49 5.59
C LEU A 57 3.57 0.00 4.69
N SER A 58 3.89 0.68 3.58
CA SER A 58 2.88 1.12 2.61
C SER A 58 2.21 -0.06 1.90
N LEU A 59 2.98 -1.09 1.52
CA LEU A 59 2.42 -2.32 0.96
C LEU A 59 1.50 -3.04 1.96
N CYS A 60 1.88 -3.07 3.23
CA CYS A 60 1.05 -3.67 4.28
C CYS A 60 -0.30 -2.94 4.40
N THR A 61 -0.30 -1.61 4.35
CA THR A 61 -1.54 -0.82 4.36
C THR A 61 -2.41 -1.10 3.14
N VAL A 62 -1.83 -1.10 1.94
CA VAL A 62 -2.56 -1.41 0.70
C VAL A 62 -3.11 -2.83 0.74
N PHE A 63 -2.34 -3.79 1.25
CA PHE A 63 -2.78 -5.19 1.40
C PHE A 63 -4.02 -5.31 2.29
N PHE A 64 -4.01 -4.69 3.48
CA PHE A 64 -5.19 -4.68 4.36
C PHE A 64 -6.39 -3.98 3.70
N LEU A 65 -6.16 -2.89 2.98
CA LEU A 65 -7.22 -2.17 2.27
C LEU A 65 -7.85 -3.05 1.16
N THR A 66 -7.02 -3.71 0.36
CA THR A 66 -7.47 -4.64 -0.68
C THR A 66 -8.17 -5.84 -0.07
N LEU A 67 -7.70 -6.35 1.07
CA LEU A 67 -8.35 -7.45 1.78
C LEU A 67 -9.76 -7.05 2.25
N CYS A 68 -9.90 -5.89 2.89
CA CYS A 68 -11.22 -5.35 3.25
C CYS A 68 -12.12 -5.20 2.01
N SER A 69 -11.59 -4.63 0.93
CA SER A 69 -12.34 -4.45 -0.32
C SER A 69 -12.79 -5.80 -0.91
N ALA A 70 -11.90 -6.80 -0.93
CA ALA A 70 -12.20 -8.14 -1.43
C ALA A 70 -13.30 -8.82 -0.61
N VAL A 71 -13.28 -8.68 0.72
CA VAL A 71 -14.33 -9.22 1.60
C VAL A 71 -15.67 -8.54 1.36
N PHE A 72 -15.70 -7.20 1.27
CA PHE A 72 -16.92 -6.45 1.00
C PHE A 72 -17.51 -6.77 -0.38
N TYR A 73 -16.68 -6.85 -1.42
CA TYR A 73 -17.11 -7.21 -2.76
C TYR A 73 -17.55 -8.68 -2.87
N GLY A 74 -16.88 -9.59 -2.15
CA GLY A 74 -17.24 -11.00 -2.08
C GLY A 74 -18.58 -11.25 -1.39
N ALA A 75 -18.85 -10.53 -0.28
CA ALA A 75 -20.12 -10.61 0.43
C ALA A 75 -21.32 -10.09 -0.40
N GLY A 76 -21.06 -9.22 -1.39
CA GLY A 76 -22.08 -8.68 -2.28
C GLY A 76 -22.56 -9.61 -3.40
N GLY A 77 -21.95 -10.79 -3.60
CA GLY A 77 -22.42 -11.80 -4.57
C GLY A 77 -22.36 -11.40 -6.06
N ARG A 78 -21.70 -10.29 -6.41
CA ARG A 78 -21.71 -9.71 -7.78
C ARG A 78 -20.59 -10.23 -8.70
N TYR A 79 -19.86 -11.27 -8.32
CA TYR A 79 -18.76 -11.83 -9.10
C TYR A 79 -18.91 -13.34 -9.31
N SER A 80 -18.95 -13.76 -10.57
CA SER A 80 -18.75 -15.17 -10.93
C SER A 80 -17.28 -15.50 -10.75
N LEU A 81 -16.95 -16.43 -9.86
CA LEU A 81 -15.57 -16.88 -9.60
C LEU A 81 -14.87 -17.37 -10.89
N GLY A 82 -15.64 -17.76 -11.92
CA GLY A 82 -15.14 -18.17 -13.23
C GLY A 82 -14.43 -17.06 -14.01
N ASP A 83 -14.87 -15.80 -13.91
CA ASP A 83 -14.26 -14.68 -14.64
C ASP A 83 -13.03 -14.11 -13.91
N PHE A 84 -12.95 -14.31 -12.59
CA PHE A 84 -11.81 -13.85 -11.79
C PHE A 84 -10.58 -14.76 -11.93
N LEU A 85 -10.80 -16.06 -12.12
CA LEU A 85 -9.75 -17.09 -12.22
C LEU A 85 -8.68 -16.79 -13.29
N PRO A 86 -9.03 -16.36 -14.53
CA PRO A 86 -8.03 -16.01 -15.53
C PRO A 86 -7.22 -14.75 -15.20
N TYR A 87 -7.74 -13.84 -14.37
CA TYR A 87 -7.00 -12.67 -13.89
C TYR A 87 -6.18 -12.96 -12.63
N ALA A 88 -6.57 -13.96 -11.84
CA ALA A 88 -5.86 -14.36 -10.64
C ALA A 88 -4.46 -14.94 -10.95
N LEU A 89 -4.34 -15.75 -12.00
CA LEU A 89 -3.07 -16.33 -12.46
C LEU A 89 -1.99 -15.26 -12.77
N PRO A 90 -2.22 -14.30 -13.67
CA PRO A 90 -1.23 -13.25 -13.95
C PRO A 90 -1.01 -12.32 -12.74
N ALA A 91 -2.03 -12.08 -11.91
CA ALA A 91 -1.86 -11.29 -10.69
C ALA A 91 -0.94 -11.98 -9.67
N LEU A 92 -1.08 -13.30 -9.47
CA LEU A 92 -0.22 -14.08 -8.60
C LEU A 92 1.21 -14.14 -9.14
N VAL A 93 1.38 -14.44 -10.43
CA VAL A 93 2.71 -14.50 -11.07
C VAL A 93 3.39 -13.13 -11.01
N GLY A 94 2.67 -12.06 -11.33
CA GLY A 94 3.17 -10.69 -11.26
C GLY A 94 3.53 -10.26 -9.84
N GLY A 95 2.71 -10.61 -8.85
CA GLY A 95 2.96 -10.31 -7.43
C GLY A 95 4.19 -11.04 -6.88
N VAL A 96 4.34 -12.33 -7.18
CA VAL A 96 5.50 -13.12 -6.77
C VAL A 96 6.76 -12.63 -7.47
N ALA A 97 6.73 -12.44 -8.79
CA ALA A 97 7.86 -11.92 -9.55
C ALA A 97 8.27 -10.52 -9.07
N GLY A 98 7.30 -9.64 -8.84
CA GLY A 98 7.51 -8.28 -8.34
C GLY A 98 8.13 -8.26 -6.94
N SER A 99 7.62 -9.07 -6.00
CA SER A 99 8.15 -9.14 -4.63
C SER A 99 9.60 -9.68 -4.58
N LEU A 100 9.93 -10.67 -5.40
CA LEU A 100 11.29 -11.21 -5.53
C LEU A 100 12.25 -10.18 -6.13
N LEU A 101 11.83 -9.46 -7.18
CA LEU A 101 12.63 -8.40 -7.79
C LEU A 101 12.89 -7.26 -6.78
N LEU A 102 11.87 -6.91 -6.00
CA LEU A 102 11.94 -5.85 -5.00
C LEU A 102 12.86 -6.23 -3.83
N ALA A 103 12.89 -7.50 -3.44
CA ALA A 103 13.76 -7.99 -2.37
C ALA A 103 15.26 -7.93 -2.74
N LYS A 104 15.58 -8.02 -4.04
CA LYS A 104 16.94 -8.03 -4.60
C LYS A 104 17.47 -6.63 -4.97
N ILE A 105 16.59 -5.62 -5.05
CA ILE A 105 16.95 -4.25 -5.47
C ILE A 105 17.33 -3.37 -4.26
N ASN A 106 18.45 -2.66 -4.37
CA ASN A 106 18.87 -1.66 -3.39
C ASN A 106 17.87 -0.50 -3.29
N GLY A 107 17.62 0.01 -2.07
CA GLY A 107 16.60 1.05 -1.81
C GLY A 107 16.76 2.35 -2.63
N ARG A 108 17.97 2.64 -3.15
CA ARG A 108 18.22 3.76 -4.07
C ARG A 108 17.65 3.52 -5.47
N ARG A 109 17.79 2.30 -6.01
CA ARG A 109 17.24 1.91 -7.31
C ARG A 109 15.73 1.71 -7.26
N LEU A 110 15.20 1.19 -6.14
CA LEU A 110 13.76 1.08 -5.94
C LEU A 110 13.07 2.45 -6.01
N LYS A 111 13.67 3.46 -5.35
CA LYS A 111 13.18 4.84 -5.42
C LYS A 111 13.19 5.38 -6.85
N LEU A 112 14.27 5.16 -7.59
CA LEU A 112 14.37 5.59 -8.98
C LEU A 112 13.26 4.97 -9.85
N LEU A 113 13.03 3.66 -9.70
CA LEU A 113 12.00 2.94 -10.44
C LEU A 113 10.59 3.49 -10.15
N PHE A 114 10.30 3.72 -8.87
CA PHE A 114 9.03 4.33 -8.44
C PHE A 114 8.88 5.76 -8.97
N SER A 115 9.91 6.58 -8.87
CA SER A 115 9.86 7.96 -9.38
C SER A 115 9.61 8.01 -10.89
N VAL A 116 10.22 7.11 -11.67
CA VAL A 116 9.97 7.02 -13.11
C VAL A 116 8.53 6.58 -13.39
N LEU A 117 8.03 5.56 -12.69
CA LEU A 117 6.63 5.12 -12.80
C LEU A 117 5.65 6.26 -12.50
N LEU A 118 5.92 7.06 -11.46
CA LEU A 118 5.10 8.22 -11.09
C LEU A 118 5.09 9.30 -12.17
N ILE A 119 6.24 9.61 -12.75
CA ILE A 119 6.34 10.57 -13.85
C ILE A 119 5.53 10.07 -15.05
N ILE A 120 5.66 8.79 -15.40
CA ILE A 120 4.90 8.18 -16.50
C ILE A 120 3.39 8.26 -16.23
N SER A 121 2.94 7.88 -15.02
CA SER A 121 1.53 8.00 -14.63
C SER A 121 1.01 9.44 -14.73
N GLY A 122 1.81 10.41 -14.29
CA GLY A 122 1.45 11.83 -14.39
C GLY A 122 1.33 12.31 -15.83
N ILE A 123 2.26 11.90 -16.71
CA ILE A 123 2.22 12.23 -18.14
C ILE A 123 1.02 11.56 -18.82
N LEU A 124 0.74 10.29 -18.51
CA LEU A 124 -0.39 9.57 -19.07
C LEU A 124 -1.73 10.23 -18.69
N MET A 125 -1.83 10.78 -17.48
CA MET A 125 -3.03 11.50 -17.04
C MET A 125 -3.22 12.85 -17.74
N LEU A 126 -2.13 13.48 -18.22
CA LEU A 126 -2.16 14.74 -18.95
C LEU A 126 -2.54 14.58 -20.43
N ARG A 127 -2.62 13.34 -20.92
CA ARG A 127 -2.89 13.01 -22.32
C ARG A 127 -4.27 12.41 -22.48
#